data_AF-A0A259TJU9-F1
#
_entry.id   AF-A0A259TJU9-F1
#
_cell.length_a   1.000
_cell.length_b   1.000
_cell.length_c   1.000
_cell.angle_alpha   90.00
_cell.angle_beta   90.00
_cell.angle_gamma   90.00
#
_symmetry.space_group_name_H-M   'P 1'
#
loop_
_entity.id
_entity.type
_entity.pdbx_description
1 polymer ?
#
loop_
_entity_poly.entity_id
_entity_poly.type
_entity_poly.pdbx_seq_one_letter_code
_entity_poly.pdbx_strand_id
1 'polypeptide(L)'
;MDEHMQRRLDKQKKLFKQLGIHLDALSIHEKVFSNKLRGYDPEEVDAYLDEVISDYERFYAIISDLMDKWQEQQITLRDLKAGSRPEPDRFAIDPKVIEDLVLKMEYNLRQLKSKIRPDPDFFID
;
A
#
# COMPACT_ATOMS: atom_id res chain seq x y z
N MET A 1 -19.65 -5.84 32.39
CA MET A 1 -19.26 -5.76 30.97
C MET A 1 -17.75 -5.69 30.93
N ASP A 2 -17.08 -6.70 30.37
CA ASP A 2 -15.63 -6.76 30.33
C ASP A 2 -15.05 -5.67 29.42
N GLU A 3 -13.99 -5.01 29.89
CA GLU A 3 -13.30 -3.93 29.16
C GLU A 3 -12.83 -4.38 27.75
N HIS A 4 -12.50 -5.66 27.61
CA HIS A 4 -12.12 -6.29 26.34
C HIS A 4 -13.29 -6.39 25.36
N MET A 5 -14.51 -6.63 25.85
CA MET A 5 -15.71 -6.70 25.01
C MET A 5 -16.04 -5.30 24.47
N GLN A 6 -15.92 -4.27 25.32
CA GLN A 6 -16.12 -2.88 24.93
C GLN A 6 -15.18 -2.46 23.79
N ARG A 7 -13.88 -2.79 23.92
CA ARG A 7 -12.87 -2.46 22.89
C ARG A 7 -13.13 -3.15 21.55
N ARG A 8 -13.68 -4.37 21.56
CA ARG A 8 -14.04 -5.08 20.32
C ARG A 8 -15.23 -4.41 19.63
N LEU A 9 -16.24 -4.01 20.39
CA LEU A 9 -17.39 -3.25 19.89
C LEU A 9 -16.98 -1.89 19.33
N ASP A 10 -16.09 -1.16 19.99
CA ASP A 10 -15.61 0.14 19.47
C ASP A 10 -14.82 0.00 18.17
N LYS A 11 -13.98 -1.04 18.08
CA LYS A 11 -13.29 -1.38 16.82
C LYS A 11 -14.30 -1.70 15.73
N GLN A 12 -15.30 -2.53 16.01
CA GLN A 12 -16.36 -2.89 15.08
C GLN A 12 -17.12 -1.66 14.57
N LYS A 13 -17.59 -0.79 15.47
CA LYS A 13 -18.30 0.44 15.12
C LYS A 13 -17.44 1.39 14.28
N LYS A 14 -16.16 1.54 14.61
CA LYS A 14 -15.23 2.37 13.83
C LYS A 14 -15.05 1.83 12.41
N LEU A 15 -14.91 0.51 12.30
CA LEU A 15 -14.70 -0.19 11.04
C LEU A 15 -15.94 -0.08 10.13
N PHE A 16 -17.13 -0.28 10.69
CA PHE A 16 -18.39 -0.08 9.96
C PHE A 16 -18.58 1.36 9.50
N LYS A 17 -18.24 2.35 10.34
CA LYS A 17 -18.28 3.76 9.94
C LYS A 17 -17.34 4.07 8.77
N GLN A 18 -16.14 3.48 8.74
CA GLN A 18 -15.18 3.67 7.65
C GLN A 18 -15.66 3.02 6.34
N LEU A 19 -16.35 1.89 6.42
CA LEU A 19 -16.90 1.18 5.27
C LEU A 19 -18.28 1.69 4.80
N GLY A 20 -18.87 2.67 5.50
CA GLY A 20 -20.21 3.17 5.19
C GLY A 20 -21.33 2.17 5.54
N ILE A 21 -21.06 1.22 6.44
CA ILE A 21 -22.05 0.25 6.92
C ILE A 21 -22.79 0.89 8.10
N HIS A 22 -24.12 0.96 7.99
CA HIS A 22 -24.97 1.65 8.96
C HIS A 22 -25.62 0.74 10.01
N LEU A 23 -25.63 -0.58 9.78
CA LEU A 23 -26.28 -1.55 10.64
C LEU A 23 -25.26 -2.51 11.26
N ASP A 24 -25.47 -2.82 12.53
CA ASP A 24 -24.73 -3.75 13.38
C ASP A 24 -25.71 -4.83 13.83
N ALA A 25 -25.25 -6.09 13.94
CA ALA A 25 -25.99 -7.21 14.52
C ALA A 25 -26.73 -6.83 15.82
N LEU A 26 -26.07 -6.13 16.74
CA LEU A 26 -26.68 -5.65 17.98
C LEU A 26 -27.79 -4.62 17.72
N SER A 27 -27.57 -3.69 16.78
CA SER A 27 -28.56 -2.67 16.44
C SER A 27 -29.78 -3.24 15.72
N ILE A 28 -29.62 -4.35 14.99
CA ILE A 28 -30.71 -5.07 14.34
C ILE A 28 -31.51 -5.84 15.41
N HIS A 29 -30.82 -6.51 16.35
CA HIS A 29 -31.45 -7.25 17.44
C HIS A 29 -32.26 -6.35 18.39
N GLU A 30 -31.75 -5.15 18.71
CA GLU A 30 -32.44 -4.18 19.58
C GLU A 30 -33.57 -3.41 18.87
N LYS A 31 -33.78 -3.63 17.56
CA LYS A 31 -34.74 -2.86 16.76
C LYS A 31 -36.18 -3.31 17.01
N VAL A 32 -36.93 -2.50 17.76
CA VAL A 32 -38.38 -2.70 17.92
C VAL A 32 -39.17 -1.97 16.82
N PHE A 33 -40.04 -2.69 16.12
CA PHE A 33 -40.93 -2.14 15.10
C PHE A 33 -42.26 -1.66 15.71
N SER A 34 -42.85 -0.62 15.09
CA SER A 34 -44.18 -0.14 15.49
C SER A 34 -45.27 -0.99 14.85
N ASN A 35 -46.21 -1.49 15.65
CA ASN A 35 -47.33 -2.28 15.16
C ASN A 35 -48.38 -1.38 14.47
N LYS A 36 -48.88 -1.79 13.31
CA LYS A 36 -49.93 -1.12 12.53
C LYS A 36 -51.02 -2.13 12.16
N LEU A 37 -52.27 -1.67 12.05
CA LEU A 37 -53.47 -2.47 11.70
C LEU A 37 -53.33 -3.32 10.42
N ARG A 38 -52.43 -2.95 9.51
CA ARG A 38 -51.91 -3.82 8.45
C ARG A 38 -50.39 -3.77 8.53
N GLY A 39 -49.77 -4.92 8.71
CA GLY A 39 -48.34 -5.09 8.81
C GLY A 39 -47.96 -6.55 8.56
N TYR A 40 -46.66 -6.81 8.51
CA TYR A 40 -46.11 -8.16 8.50
C TYR A 40 -46.29 -8.81 9.86
N ASP A 41 -46.30 -10.14 9.87
CA ASP A 41 -46.32 -10.91 11.11
C ASP A 41 -45.01 -10.64 11.88
N PRO A 42 -45.07 -10.20 13.15
CA PRO A 42 -43.87 -10.00 13.96
C PRO A 42 -42.98 -11.24 14.05
N GLU A 43 -43.56 -12.45 14.10
CA GLU A 43 -42.77 -13.69 14.21
C GLU A 43 -42.00 -14.00 12.92
N GLU A 44 -42.60 -13.74 11.76
CA GLU A 44 -41.93 -13.89 10.45
C GLU A 44 -40.82 -12.86 10.27
N VAL A 45 -41.07 -11.62 10.72
CA VAL A 45 -40.06 -10.55 10.70
C VAL A 45 -38.90 -10.90 11.62
N ASP A 46 -39.16 -11.36 12.84
CA ASP A 46 -38.10 -11.73 13.80
C ASP A 46 -37.26 -12.90 13.27
N ALA A 47 -37.89 -13.95 12.72
CA ALA A 47 -37.17 -15.07 12.12
C ALA A 47 -36.27 -14.63 10.96
N TYR A 48 -36.74 -13.71 10.11
CA TYR A 48 -35.94 -13.14 9.04
C TYR A 48 -34.79 -12.27 9.57
N LEU A 49 -35.04 -11.47 10.62
CA LEU A 49 -34.01 -10.64 11.23
C LEU A 49 -32.93 -11.47 11.91
N ASP A 50 -33.26 -12.62 12.50
CA ASP A 50 -32.28 -13.56 13.04
C ASP A 50 -31.32 -14.08 11.96
N GLU A 51 -31.83 -14.40 10.76
CA GLU A 51 -30.98 -14.77 9.62
C GLU A 51 -30.07 -13.61 9.19
N VAL A 52 -30.64 -12.40 9.08
CA VAL A 52 -29.87 -11.19 8.74
C VAL A 52 -28.79 -10.92 9.79
N ILE A 53 -29.09 -11.07 11.08
CA ILE A 53 -28.10 -10.93 12.17
C ILE A 53 -26.95 -11.91 11.97
N SER A 54 -27.25 -13.19 11.68
CA SER A 54 -26.23 -14.22 11.45
C SER A 54 -25.30 -13.87 10.29
N ASP A 55 -25.85 -13.34 9.19
CA ASP A 55 -25.05 -12.93 8.04
C ASP A 55 -24.20 -11.70 8.35
N TYR A 56 -24.71 -10.72 9.11
CA TYR A 56 -23.93 -9.57 9.54
C TYR A 56 -22.76 -9.95 10.45
N GLU A 57 -22.92 -10.96 11.32
CA GLU A 57 -21.82 -11.53 12.10
C GLU A 57 -20.76 -12.20 11.21
N ARG A 58 -21.19 -12.97 10.21
CA ARG A 58 -20.29 -13.59 9.23
C ARG A 58 -19.53 -12.56 8.40
N PHE A 59 -20.21 -11.53 7.91
CA PHE A 59 -19.56 -10.44 7.19
C PHE A 59 -18.51 -9.75 8.06
N TYR A 60 -18.80 -9.52 9.33
CA TYR A 60 -17.82 -8.96 10.25
C TYR A 60 -16.57 -9.85 10.38
N ALA A 61 -16.74 -11.16 10.55
CA ALA A 61 -15.62 -12.10 10.65
C ALA A 61 -14.75 -12.08 9.39
N ILE A 62 -15.38 -12.10 8.20
CA ILE A 62 -14.68 -12.09 6.91
C ILE A 62 -13.94 -10.76 6.70
N ILE A 63 -14.60 -9.63 6.98
CA ILE A 63 -13.99 -8.30 6.82
C ILE A 63 -12.80 -8.13 7.77
N SER A 64 -12.91 -8.60 9.02
CA SER A 64 -11.81 -8.56 9.98
C SER A 64 -10.62 -9.39 9.50
N ASP A 65 -10.86 -10.64 9.08
CA ASP A 65 -9.82 -11.53 8.56
C ASP A 65 -9.14 -10.94 7.31
N LEU A 66 -9.92 -10.36 6.40
CA LEU A 66 -9.38 -9.70 5.21
C LEU A 66 -8.52 -8.48 5.58
N MET A 67 -8.95 -7.67 6.54
CA MET A 67 -8.21 -6.49 6.96
C MET A 67 -6.91 -6.87 7.67
N ASP A 68 -6.93 -7.90 8.51
CA ASP A 68 -5.75 -8.43 9.18
C ASP A 68 -4.72 -8.94 8.16
N LYS A 69 -5.17 -9.71 7.15
CA LYS A 69 -4.33 -10.16 6.03
C LYS A 69 -3.78 -9.00 5.21
N TRP A 70 -4.60 -7.98 4.94
CA TRP A 70 -4.14 -6.79 4.22
C TRP A 70 -3.07 -6.05 5.00
N GLN A 71 -3.25 -5.88 6.31
CA GLN A 71 -2.28 -5.24 7.18
C GLN A 71 -0.96 -6.04 7.25
N GLU A 72 -1.04 -7.37 7.35
CA GLU A 72 0.12 -8.25 7.32
C GLU A 72 0.90 -8.10 5.99
N GLN A 73 0.19 -8.14 4.86
CA GLN A 73 0.82 -7.93 3.54
C GLN A 73 1.48 -6.56 3.41
N GLN A 74 0.85 -5.49 3.93
CA GLN A 74 1.46 -4.16 3.92
C GLN A 74 2.75 -4.11 4.76
N ILE A 75 2.77 -4.79 5.90
CA ILE A 75 3.98 -4.91 6.74
C ILE A 75 5.07 -5.66 5.99
N THR A 76 4.74 -6.82 5.40
CA THR A 76 5.69 -7.61 4.60
C THR A 76 6.26 -6.79 3.44
N LEU A 77 5.42 -6.07 2.70
CA LEU A 77 5.87 -5.18 1.62
C LEU A 77 6.77 -4.05 2.14
N ARG A 78 6.44 -3.47 3.29
CA ARG A 78 7.25 -2.41 3.92
C ARG A 78 8.60 -2.95 4.35
N ASP A 79 8.66 -4.13 4.95
CA ASP A 79 9.89 -4.76 5.43
C ASP A 79 10.77 -5.22 4.26
N LEU A 80 10.18 -5.76 3.19
CA LEU A 80 10.88 -6.03 1.93
C LEU A 80 11.45 -4.75 1.32
N LYS A 81 10.66 -3.67 1.28
CA LYS A 81 11.08 -2.37 0.74
C LYS A 81 12.17 -1.71 1.60
N ALA A 82 12.12 -1.88 2.91
CA ALA A 82 13.15 -1.39 3.85
C ALA A 82 14.42 -2.24 3.82
N GLY A 83 14.29 -3.55 3.55
CA GLY A 83 15.40 -4.47 3.30
C GLY A 83 16.09 -4.20 1.96
N SER A 84 15.33 -3.76 0.95
CA SER A 84 15.88 -3.10 -0.24
C SER A 84 16.15 -1.62 0.04
N ARG A 85 17.04 -1.32 1.00
CA ARG A 85 17.90 -0.15 0.81
C ARG A 85 18.52 -0.36 -0.58
N PRO A 86 18.44 0.59 -1.53
CA PRO A 86 19.35 0.50 -2.66
C PRO A 86 20.72 0.38 -2.01
N GLU A 87 21.40 -0.76 -2.19
CA GLU A 87 22.84 -0.74 -1.98
C GLU A 87 23.29 0.50 -2.77
N PRO A 88 23.97 1.48 -2.15
CA PRO A 88 24.60 2.51 -2.94
C PRO A 88 25.41 1.72 -3.96
N ASP A 89 25.05 1.87 -5.23
CA ASP A 89 25.62 1.13 -6.33
C ASP A 89 27.12 1.02 -6.06
N ARG A 90 27.61 -0.17 -5.73
CA ARG A 90 29.00 -0.35 -5.29
C ARG A 90 29.97 0.01 -6.42
N PHE A 91 29.42 0.29 -7.61
CA PHE A 91 30.09 0.78 -8.80
C PHE A 91 29.66 2.20 -9.19
N ALA A 92 29.19 3.02 -8.25
CA ALA A 92 29.06 4.46 -8.48
C ALA A 92 30.46 5.07 -8.67
N ILE A 93 30.99 4.99 -9.89
CA ILE A 93 32.21 5.68 -10.30
C ILE A 93 31.91 7.17 -10.18
N ASP A 94 32.70 7.89 -9.36
CA ASP A 94 32.54 9.33 -9.16
C ASP A 94 32.61 10.04 -10.54
N PRO A 95 31.58 10.81 -10.93
CA PRO A 95 31.55 11.54 -12.20
C PRO A 95 32.80 12.37 -12.46
N LYS A 96 33.43 12.91 -11.40
CA LYS A 96 34.67 13.70 -11.54
C LYS A 96 35.87 12.86 -11.97
N VAL A 97 35.92 11.59 -11.54
CA VAL A 97 36.99 10.66 -11.92
C VAL A 97 36.86 10.29 -13.40
N ILE A 98 35.63 10.14 -13.90
CA ILE A 98 35.38 9.90 -15.33
C ILE A 98 35.80 11.13 -16.14
N GLU A 99 35.45 12.33 -15.69
CA GLU A 99 35.81 13.58 -16.37
C GLU A 99 37.33 13.78 -16.46
N ASP A 100 38.06 13.56 -15.37
CA ASP A 100 39.53 13.68 -15.36
C ASP A 100 40.20 12.62 -16.26
N LEU A 101 39.66 11.40 -16.27
CA LEU A 101 40.14 10.33 -17.15
C LEU A 101 39.92 10.67 -18.63
N VAL A 102 38.75 11.20 -18.97
CA VAL A 102 38.40 11.63 -20.33
C VAL A 102 39.31 12.77 -20.77
N LEU A 103 39.50 13.80 -19.94
CA LEU A 103 40.41 14.91 -20.23
C LEU A 103 41.85 14.42 -20.51
N LYS A 104 42.33 13.47 -19.70
CA LYS A 104 43.66 12.87 -19.90
C LYS A 104 43.74 12.04 -21.19
N MET A 105 42.68 11.29 -21.51
CA MET A 105 42.60 10.56 -22.77
C MET A 105 42.58 11.49 -23.99
N GLU A 106 41.81 12.57 -23.94
CA GLU A 106 41.76 13.58 -25.01
C GLU A 106 43.11 14.26 -25.22
N TYR A 107 43.80 14.59 -24.13
CA TYR A 107 45.16 15.12 -24.20
C TYR A 107 46.11 14.13 -24.87
N ASN A 108 46.11 12.86 -24.43
CA ASN A 108 46.96 11.83 -24.99
C ASN A 108 46.67 11.59 -26.48
N LEU A 109 45.39 11.56 -26.86
CA LEU A 109 44.97 11.46 -28.27
C LEU A 109 45.42 12.66 -29.09
N ARG A 110 45.37 13.88 -28.53
CA ARG A 110 45.86 15.09 -29.21
C ARG A 110 47.37 15.05 -29.43
N GLN A 111 48.14 14.62 -28.44
CA GLN A 111 49.59 14.43 -28.56
C GLN A 111 49.94 13.33 -29.55
N LEU A 112 49.14 12.25 -29.61
CA LEU A 112 49.33 11.18 -30.55
C LEU A 112 48.99 11.63 -31.98
N LYS A 113 47.89 12.39 -32.15
CA LYS A 113 47.47 12.94 -33.43
C LYS A 113 48.50 13.92 -34.01
N SER A 114 49.13 14.77 -33.21
CA SER A 114 50.21 15.65 -33.68
C SER A 114 51.48 14.91 -34.06
N LYS A 115 51.78 13.78 -33.40
CA LYS A 115 52.91 12.91 -33.75
C LYS A 115 52.67 12.06 -35.00
N ILE A 116 51.43 11.66 -35.24
CA ILE A 116 51.05 10.82 -36.39
C ILE A 116 50.75 11.66 -37.66
N ARG A 117 50.35 12.93 -37.50
CA ARG A 117 50.20 13.87 -38.61
C ARG A 117 51.10 15.09 -38.38
N PRO A 118 52.33 15.11 -38.92
CA PRO A 118 52.96 16.38 -39.20
C PRO A 118 52.06 17.12 -40.20
N ASP A 119 51.79 18.41 -39.96
CA ASP A 119 51.15 19.27 -40.97
C ASP A 119 51.89 19.07 -42.30
N PRO A 120 51.17 18.81 -43.42
CA PRO A 120 51.81 18.98 -44.71
C PRO A 120 52.16 20.47 -44.83
N ASP A 121 53.46 20.79 -44.79
CA ASP A 121 54.00 22.09 -45.18
C ASP A 121 53.51 22.41 -46.60
N PHE A 122 52.39 23.13 -46.70
CA PHE A 122 52.02 23.81 -47.93
C PHE A 122 52.79 25.13 -47.96
N PHE A 123 54.00 25.07 -48.52
CA PHE A 123 54.65 26.24 -49.12
C PHE A 123 53.71 26.85 -50.16
N ILE A 124 53.45 28.14 -50.07
CA ILE A 124 52.94 28.95 -51.18
C ILE A 124 53.81 30.21 -51.27
N ASP A 125 54.56 30.25 -52.38
CA ASP A 125 55.42 31.29 -53.01
C ASP A 125 56.34 32.17 -52.14
#